data_AF-A0A485BVJ2-F1
#
_entry.id   AF-A0A485BVJ2-F1
#
_cell.length_a   1.000
_cell.length_b   1.000
_cell.length_c   1.000
_cell.angle_alpha   90.00
_cell.angle_beta   90.00
_cell.angle_gamma   90.00
#
_symmetry.space_group_name_H-M   'P 1'
#
loop_
_entity.id
_entity.type
_entity.pdbx_description
1 polymer ?
#
loop_
_entity_poly.entity_id
_entity_poly.type
_entity_poly.pdbx_seq_one_letter_code
_entity_poly.pdbx_strand_id
1 'polypeptide(L)'
;MKRARFCYGWTMGGVIDTKGWAGWEWTHGVGLYGIYQYYQQTGDIAMRDIIDSWFADRFAEGATSKNVNTMAPFLTLAWRYEETGRQEYLPWLDSWAEWAMHEMPRTRHGGMQHITLAEENHQQMWDDTLMMTVLPLAKIGKLLNRPQYVEEATYQFLLHVQNLMDRESGLWFHGWSYEGQHNFARARWARGNSWLTMAIPDFLELVDLPEHSAVRRYLLQVLNAQIAALAECQHESGLWHTLLDDPDSYLEASATAGFAYGILKAVRKRYVSREYERVAEKAMRGIVQNISSQGELLQTSFGTGMGSNLDFYRQIPLTSMPYGQAMAILCMTEYLRRYF
;
A
#
# COMPACT_ATOMS: atom_id res chain seq x y z
N MET A 1 13.54 24.66 11.58
CA MET A 1 13.63 23.52 10.64
C MET A 1 15.10 23.28 10.28
N LYS A 2 15.75 22.27 10.88
CA LYS A 2 17.02 21.77 10.34
C LYS A 2 16.67 20.84 9.18
N ARG A 3 17.00 21.24 7.95
CA ARG A 3 16.92 20.37 6.76
C ARG A 3 17.95 19.24 6.94
N ALA A 4 17.53 18.09 7.44
CA ALA A 4 18.36 16.91 7.38
C ALA A 4 18.21 16.30 5.98
N ARG A 5 19.19 16.56 5.12
CA ARG A 5 19.34 15.88 3.83
C ARG A 5 19.78 14.44 4.12
N PHE A 6 18.85 13.50 4.05
CA PHE A 6 19.17 12.07 4.06
C PHE A 6 19.26 11.60 2.62
N CYS A 7 20.41 11.83 2.00
CA CYS A 7 20.68 11.47 0.62
C CYS A 7 21.26 10.05 0.56
N TYR A 8 20.70 9.19 -0.27
CA TYR A 8 21.48 8.08 -0.85
C TYR A 8 22.35 8.65 -1.97
N GLY A 9 23.66 8.37 -1.93
CA GLY A 9 24.56 8.63 -3.04
C GLY A 9 24.74 7.35 -3.87
N TRP A 10 24.23 7.35 -5.10
CA TRP A 10 24.50 6.30 -6.08
C TRP A 10 25.31 6.88 -7.25
N THR A 11 26.08 6.01 -7.92
CA THR A 11 27.04 6.30 -9.00
C THR A 11 26.44 6.81 -10.32
N MET A 12 25.28 7.46 -10.28
CA MET A 12 24.69 8.25 -11.37
C MET A 12 23.92 9.45 -10.79
N GLY A 13 24.62 10.36 -10.09
CA GLY A 13 24.29 11.79 -9.99
C GLY A 13 22.95 12.28 -9.41
N GLY A 14 22.02 11.41 -8.99
CA GLY A 14 20.73 11.79 -8.41
C GLY A 14 20.69 11.58 -6.89
N VAL A 15 20.26 12.60 -6.15
CA VAL A 15 19.86 12.47 -4.74
C VAL A 15 18.36 12.20 -4.71
N ILE A 16 17.95 11.03 -4.23
CA ILE A 16 16.53 10.74 -3.97
C ILE A 16 16.21 11.19 -2.54
N ASP A 17 15.35 12.18 -2.40
CA ASP A 17 14.80 12.58 -1.11
C ASP A 17 13.60 11.66 -0.77
N THR A 18 13.85 10.66 0.07
CA THR A 18 12.84 9.68 0.48
C THR A 18 11.97 10.13 1.66
N LYS A 19 12.27 11.31 2.25
CA LYS A 19 11.57 11.84 3.43
C LYS A 19 10.92 13.20 3.23
N GLY A 20 11.40 14.01 2.29
CA GLY A 20 10.88 15.33 2.01
C GLY A 20 9.61 15.30 1.18
N TRP A 21 8.71 16.25 1.47
CA TRP A 21 7.39 16.36 0.83
C TRP A 21 7.43 16.75 -0.66
N ALA A 22 8.53 17.37 -1.10
CA ALA A 22 8.71 17.77 -2.50
C ALA A 22 9.22 16.63 -3.40
N GLY A 23 9.31 15.41 -2.88
CA GLY A 23 9.66 14.23 -3.68
C GLY A 23 8.47 13.66 -4.45
N TRP A 24 8.73 12.64 -5.28
CA TRP A 24 7.72 11.84 -5.96
C TRP A 24 8.04 10.37 -5.77
N GLU A 25 7.44 9.78 -4.75
CA GLU A 25 7.66 8.39 -4.34
C GLU A 25 6.34 7.75 -3.91
N TRP A 26 6.31 6.42 -3.80
CA TRP A 26 5.14 5.68 -3.33
C TRP A 26 4.60 6.18 -1.98
N THR A 27 5.51 6.65 -1.11
CA THR A 27 5.17 7.23 0.19
C THR A 27 4.26 8.45 0.08
N HIS A 28 4.47 9.28 -0.93
CA HIS A 28 3.60 10.42 -1.24
C HIS A 28 2.24 9.93 -1.74
N GLY A 29 2.21 8.88 -2.58
CA GLY A 29 0.97 8.28 -3.05
C GLY A 29 0.07 7.80 -1.90
N VAL A 30 0.64 7.04 -0.95
CA VAL A 30 -0.09 6.58 0.24
C VAL A 30 -0.52 7.76 1.13
N GLY A 31 0.37 8.76 1.32
CA GLY A 31 0.06 9.95 2.11
C GLY A 31 -1.09 10.77 1.51
N LEU A 32 -1.01 11.07 0.21
CA LEU A 32 -2.06 11.75 -0.55
C LEU A 32 -3.37 10.99 -0.49
N TYR A 33 -3.34 9.65 -0.55
CA TYR A 33 -4.55 8.84 -0.44
C TYR A 33 -5.19 8.92 0.95
N GLY A 34 -4.39 8.92 2.03
CA GLY A 34 -4.88 9.17 3.39
C GLY A 34 -5.51 10.54 3.56
N ILE A 35 -4.80 11.59 3.12
CA ILE A 35 -5.29 12.98 3.16
C ILE A 35 -6.58 13.10 2.33
N TYR A 36 -6.63 12.43 1.17
CA TYR A 36 -7.81 12.39 0.31
C TYR A 36 -9.01 11.78 1.01
N GLN A 37 -8.85 10.62 1.66
CA GLN A 37 -9.96 10.00 2.38
C GLN A 37 -10.48 10.88 3.52
N TYR A 38 -9.58 11.58 4.23
CA TYR A 38 -9.98 12.50 5.27
C TYR A 38 -10.77 13.69 4.70
N TYR A 39 -10.26 14.30 3.62
CA TYR A 39 -10.99 15.35 2.88
C TYR A 39 -12.35 14.86 2.41
N GLN A 40 -12.43 13.68 1.77
CA GLN A 40 -13.68 13.12 1.26
C GLN A 40 -14.72 12.91 2.38
N GLN A 41 -14.27 12.51 3.57
CA GLN A 41 -15.16 12.28 4.71
C GLN A 41 -15.61 13.56 5.42
N THR A 42 -14.75 14.58 5.48
CA THR A 42 -14.96 15.77 6.33
C THR A 42 -15.30 17.04 5.56
N GLY A 43 -14.97 17.09 4.27
CA GLY A 43 -15.01 18.31 3.47
C GLY A 43 -13.90 19.32 3.80
N ASP A 44 -12.86 18.92 4.55
CA ASP A 44 -11.78 19.83 4.96
C ASP A 44 -10.98 20.33 3.75
N ILE A 45 -11.17 21.61 3.45
CA ILE A 45 -10.58 22.28 2.29
C ILE A 45 -9.06 22.39 2.40
N ALA A 46 -8.49 22.50 3.60
CA ALA A 46 -7.04 22.56 3.76
C ALA A 46 -6.39 21.25 3.30
N MET A 47 -7.03 20.11 3.57
CA MET A 47 -6.56 18.79 3.14
C MET A 47 -6.65 18.63 1.62
N ARG A 48 -7.73 19.12 1.02
CA ARG A 48 -7.85 19.20 -0.45
C ARG A 48 -6.73 20.03 -1.07
N ASP A 49 -6.48 21.21 -0.51
CA ASP A 49 -5.51 22.16 -1.06
C ASP A 49 -4.07 21.62 -0.98
N ILE A 50 -3.74 20.84 0.06
CA ILE A 50 -2.46 20.10 0.12
C ILE A 50 -2.31 19.14 -1.06
N ILE A 51 -3.35 18.36 -1.38
CA ILE A 51 -3.33 17.41 -2.50
C ILE A 51 -3.16 18.15 -3.84
N ASP A 52 -4.02 19.14 -4.06
CA ASP A 52 -4.04 19.90 -5.32
C ASP A 52 -2.70 20.65 -5.53
N SER A 53 -2.10 21.21 -4.47
CA SER A 53 -0.79 21.87 -4.54
C SER A 53 0.35 20.91 -4.86
N TRP A 54 0.32 19.70 -4.29
CA TRP A 54 1.39 18.72 -4.52
C TRP A 54 1.41 18.31 -6.00
N PHE A 55 0.24 18.02 -6.59
CA PHE A 55 0.17 17.71 -8.01
C PHE A 55 0.57 18.89 -8.90
N ALA A 56 0.11 20.10 -8.57
CA ALA A 56 0.47 21.29 -9.33
C ALA A 56 2.00 21.50 -9.36
N ASP A 57 2.65 21.38 -8.21
CA ASP A 57 4.11 21.53 -8.09
C ASP A 57 4.86 20.44 -8.86
N ARG A 58 4.48 19.16 -8.68
CA ARG A 58 5.15 18.03 -9.37
C ARG A 58 4.95 18.07 -10.89
N PHE A 59 3.76 18.47 -11.37
CA PHE A 59 3.52 18.59 -12.81
C PHE A 59 4.27 19.78 -13.42
N ALA A 60 4.48 20.86 -12.66
CA ALA A 60 5.31 21.98 -13.09
C ALA A 60 6.81 21.62 -13.18
N GLU A 61 7.30 20.74 -12.31
CA GLU A 61 8.67 20.20 -12.36
C GLU A 61 8.88 19.23 -13.53
N GLY A 62 7.83 18.53 -13.94
CA GLY A 62 7.85 17.53 -15.00
C GLY A 62 7.76 16.10 -14.46
N ALA A 63 7.42 15.17 -15.36
CA ALA A 63 7.21 13.77 -14.99
C ALA A 63 8.49 13.12 -14.43
N THR A 64 8.37 12.37 -13.33
CA THR A 64 9.40 11.41 -12.92
C THR A 64 9.36 10.16 -13.81
N SER A 65 10.35 9.27 -13.67
CA SER A 65 10.35 7.97 -14.36
C SER A 65 9.24 7.07 -13.83
N LYS A 66 8.62 6.30 -14.74
CA LYS A 66 7.55 5.37 -14.41
C LYS A 66 8.12 4.06 -13.88
N ASN A 67 7.70 3.67 -12.70
CA ASN A 67 8.02 2.40 -12.05
C ASN A 67 6.89 2.03 -11.08
N VAL A 68 6.99 0.86 -10.43
CA VAL A 68 5.93 0.34 -9.55
C VAL A 68 5.53 1.32 -8.44
N ASN A 69 6.50 2.09 -7.93
CA ASN A 69 6.33 2.99 -6.79
C ASN A 69 5.77 4.35 -7.20
N THR A 70 6.28 4.92 -8.28
CA THR A 70 5.90 6.27 -8.72
C THR A 70 4.48 6.33 -9.30
N MET A 71 3.85 5.17 -9.54
CA MET A 71 2.44 5.02 -9.93
C MET A 71 1.45 5.28 -8.78
N ALA A 72 1.85 5.17 -7.52
CA ALA A 72 0.92 5.23 -6.38
C ALA A 72 0.11 6.55 -6.29
N PRO A 73 0.69 7.76 -6.53
CA PRO A 73 -0.07 9.01 -6.51
C PRO A 73 -1.26 9.07 -7.48
N PHE A 74 -1.23 8.28 -8.56
CA PHE A 74 -2.28 8.30 -9.57
C PHE A 74 -3.62 7.74 -9.08
N LEU A 75 -3.63 6.96 -7.99
CA LEU A 75 -4.86 6.59 -7.31
C LEU A 75 -5.62 7.85 -6.86
N THR A 76 -4.93 8.75 -6.16
CA THR A 76 -5.51 10.00 -5.66
C THR A 76 -5.81 10.96 -6.80
N LEU A 77 -4.92 11.07 -7.80
CA LEU A 77 -5.16 11.93 -8.97
C LEU A 77 -6.46 11.55 -9.69
N ALA A 78 -6.72 10.24 -9.84
CA ALA A 78 -7.94 9.75 -10.48
C ALA A 78 -9.20 10.18 -9.71
N TRP A 79 -9.20 10.09 -8.38
CA TRP A 79 -10.30 10.60 -7.56
C TRP A 79 -10.47 12.13 -7.68
N ARG A 80 -9.36 12.88 -7.69
CA ARG A 80 -9.42 14.34 -7.89
C ARG A 80 -9.94 14.72 -9.27
N TYR A 81 -9.60 13.98 -10.33
CA TYR A 81 -10.14 14.20 -11.66
C TYR A 81 -11.65 13.94 -11.70
N GLU A 82 -12.13 12.86 -11.07
CA GLU A 82 -13.56 12.54 -11.00
C GLU A 82 -14.38 13.68 -10.37
N GLU A 83 -13.86 14.32 -9.33
CA GLU A 83 -14.54 15.44 -8.66
C GLU A 83 -14.46 16.76 -9.42
N THR A 84 -13.35 17.02 -10.11
CA THR A 84 -13.06 18.36 -10.65
C THR A 84 -13.25 18.48 -12.16
N GLY A 85 -13.15 17.38 -12.90
CA GLY A 85 -13.15 17.39 -14.36
C GLY A 85 -11.97 18.14 -15.00
N ARG A 86 -10.90 18.41 -14.23
CA ARG A 86 -9.70 19.15 -14.67
C ARG A 86 -9.00 18.42 -15.82
N GLN A 87 -9.17 18.92 -17.05
CA GLN A 87 -8.71 18.26 -18.26
C GLN A 87 -7.17 18.13 -18.30
N GLU A 88 -6.45 18.99 -17.58
CA GLU A 88 -5.00 18.89 -17.44
C GLU A 88 -4.53 17.60 -16.78
N TYR A 89 -5.38 16.90 -16.00
CA TYR A 89 -5.01 15.61 -15.36
C TYR A 89 -5.18 14.42 -16.30
N LEU A 90 -5.99 14.53 -17.35
CA LEU A 90 -6.33 13.40 -18.21
C LEU A 90 -5.09 12.81 -18.92
N PRO A 91 -4.17 13.59 -19.52
CA PRO A 91 -2.97 13.04 -20.16
C PRO A 91 -2.05 12.30 -19.17
N TRP A 92 -2.03 12.73 -17.91
CA TRP A 92 -1.26 12.09 -16.85
C TRP A 92 -1.85 10.72 -16.49
N LEU A 93 -3.16 10.65 -16.27
CA LEU A 93 -3.85 9.39 -15.99
C LEU A 93 -3.73 8.41 -17.16
N ASP A 94 -3.90 8.89 -18.39
CA ASP A 94 -3.79 8.11 -19.62
C ASP A 94 -2.39 7.53 -19.80
N SER A 95 -1.35 8.40 -19.77
CA SER A 95 0.03 7.97 -20.01
C SER A 95 0.53 6.95 -18.98
N TRP A 96 0.16 7.11 -17.71
CA TRP A 96 0.61 6.21 -16.65
C TRP A 96 -0.13 4.88 -16.63
N ALA A 97 -1.42 4.87 -16.97
CA ALA A 97 -2.18 3.63 -17.10
C ALA A 97 -1.78 2.83 -18.36
N GLU A 98 -1.56 3.49 -19.49
CA GLU A 98 -1.05 2.85 -20.72
C GLU A 98 0.33 2.23 -20.49
N TRP A 99 1.23 2.94 -19.78
CA TRP A 99 2.51 2.36 -19.37
C TRP A 99 2.32 1.11 -18.50
N ALA A 100 1.45 1.17 -17.48
CA ALA A 100 1.21 0.03 -16.60
C ALA A 100 0.67 -1.19 -17.37
N MET A 101 -0.11 -0.98 -18.43
CA MET A 101 -0.69 -2.03 -19.26
C MET A 101 0.28 -2.62 -20.29
N HIS A 102 1.09 -1.79 -20.94
CA HIS A 102 1.75 -2.16 -22.19
C HIS A 102 3.28 -2.05 -22.15
N GLU A 103 3.85 -1.29 -21.22
CA GLU A 103 5.29 -1.02 -21.16
C GLU A 103 5.94 -1.52 -19.88
N MET A 104 5.21 -1.54 -18.76
CA MET A 104 5.72 -2.04 -17.49
C MET A 104 6.14 -3.52 -17.64
N PRO A 105 7.41 -3.87 -17.34
CA PRO A 105 7.92 -5.23 -17.52
C PRO A 105 7.04 -6.29 -16.85
N ARG A 106 6.96 -7.45 -17.51
CA ARG A 106 6.16 -8.57 -17.04
C ARG A 106 7.03 -9.77 -16.70
N THR A 107 6.70 -10.45 -15.62
CA THR A 107 7.23 -11.76 -15.29
C THR A 107 6.61 -12.84 -16.18
N ARG A 108 7.05 -14.10 -16.02
CA ARG A 108 6.31 -15.26 -16.53
C ARG A 108 4.85 -15.20 -16.08
N HIS A 109 3.98 -15.70 -16.94
CA HIS A 109 2.52 -15.61 -16.79
C HIS A 109 1.96 -14.19 -16.73
N GLY A 110 2.71 -13.17 -17.17
CA GLY A 110 2.17 -11.81 -17.29
C GLY A 110 2.00 -11.07 -15.95
N GLY A 111 2.68 -11.49 -14.89
CA GLY A 111 2.69 -10.75 -13.62
C GLY A 111 3.41 -9.42 -13.77
N MET A 112 2.90 -8.36 -13.14
CA MET A 112 3.61 -7.08 -13.06
C MET A 112 4.93 -7.27 -12.31
N GLN A 113 6.06 -7.01 -12.98
CA GLN A 113 7.37 -7.11 -12.36
C GLN A 113 7.61 -5.92 -11.44
N HIS A 114 8.19 -6.16 -10.26
CA HIS A 114 8.44 -5.12 -9.26
C HIS A 114 9.64 -4.22 -9.62
N ILE A 115 9.62 -3.58 -10.80
CA ILE A 115 10.65 -2.66 -11.24
C ILE A 115 10.62 -1.39 -10.39
N THR A 116 11.77 -1.01 -9.83
CA THR A 116 11.94 0.23 -9.06
C THR A 116 12.87 1.18 -9.80
N LEU A 117 13.15 2.35 -9.21
CA LEU A 117 14.11 3.30 -9.78
C LEU A 117 15.54 2.75 -9.81
N ALA A 118 15.90 1.89 -8.84
CA ALA A 118 17.27 1.41 -8.66
C ALA A 118 17.50 0.02 -9.28
N GLU A 119 16.47 -0.82 -9.31
CA GLU A 119 16.61 -2.24 -9.63
C GLU A 119 15.50 -2.71 -10.57
N GLU A 120 15.88 -3.51 -11.57
CA GLU A 120 14.94 -4.15 -12.49
C GLU A 120 14.06 -5.18 -11.77
N ASN A 121 14.61 -5.87 -10.76
CA ASN A 121 13.98 -7.00 -10.05
C ASN A 121 13.43 -8.05 -11.04
N HIS A 122 14.30 -8.50 -11.93
CA HIS A 122 13.95 -9.40 -13.03
C HIS A 122 13.18 -10.64 -12.54
N GLN A 123 12.03 -10.91 -13.15
CA GLN A 123 11.14 -12.03 -12.82
C GLN A 123 10.58 -12.05 -11.38
N GLN A 124 10.61 -10.91 -10.67
CA GLN A 124 10.11 -10.83 -9.29
C GLN A 124 8.75 -10.14 -9.19
N MET A 125 7.90 -10.67 -8.32
CA MET A 125 6.61 -10.08 -7.90
C MET A 125 6.64 -9.86 -6.40
N TRP A 126 6.31 -8.65 -5.94
CA TRP A 126 6.33 -8.29 -4.52
C TRP A 126 4.93 -7.83 -4.08
N ASP A 127 4.64 -7.95 -2.79
CA ASP A 127 3.32 -7.72 -2.19
C ASP A 127 2.75 -6.31 -2.43
N ASP A 128 3.59 -5.29 -2.33
CA ASP A 128 3.21 -3.88 -2.41
C ASP A 128 2.79 -3.45 -3.82
N THR A 129 3.17 -4.19 -4.87
CA THR A 129 2.74 -3.97 -6.27
C THR A 129 1.22 -3.77 -6.40
N LEU A 130 0.43 -4.54 -5.63
CA LEU A 130 -1.03 -4.46 -5.69
C LEU A 130 -1.55 -3.09 -5.23
N MET A 131 -0.95 -2.52 -4.19
CA MET A 131 -1.32 -1.20 -3.67
C MET A 131 -0.74 -0.08 -4.54
N MET A 132 0.53 -0.20 -4.93
CA MET A 132 1.27 0.91 -5.55
C MET A 132 0.94 1.12 -7.03
N THR A 133 0.54 0.06 -7.76
CA THR A 133 0.28 0.15 -9.20
C THR A 133 -1.09 -0.42 -9.61
N VAL A 134 -1.46 -1.60 -9.09
CA VAL A 134 -2.66 -2.30 -9.55
C VAL A 134 -3.94 -1.57 -9.15
N LEU A 135 -4.03 -1.10 -7.91
CA LEU A 135 -5.18 -0.32 -7.44
C LEU A 135 -5.34 1.03 -8.19
N PRO A 136 -4.28 1.85 -8.42
CA PRO A 136 -4.34 2.98 -9.34
C PRO A 136 -4.85 2.61 -10.74
N LEU A 137 -4.32 1.55 -11.35
CA LEU A 137 -4.74 1.10 -12.69
C LEU A 137 -6.23 0.74 -12.73
N ALA A 138 -6.72 -0.01 -11.74
CA ALA A 138 -8.13 -0.35 -11.63
C ALA A 138 -9.01 0.90 -11.52
N LYS A 139 -8.60 1.90 -10.71
CA LYS A 139 -9.36 3.13 -10.51
C LYS A 139 -9.43 3.94 -11.79
N ILE A 140 -8.30 4.10 -12.49
CA ILE A 140 -8.25 4.77 -13.80
C ILE A 140 -9.13 4.04 -14.82
N GLY A 141 -9.08 2.70 -14.83
CA GLY A 141 -9.92 1.85 -15.69
C GLY A 141 -11.41 2.12 -15.51
N LYS A 142 -11.88 2.15 -14.25
CA LYS A 142 -13.27 2.49 -13.92
C LYS A 142 -13.62 3.92 -14.33
N LEU A 143 -12.76 4.89 -14.02
CA LEU A 143 -12.97 6.31 -14.27
C LEU A 143 -13.05 6.66 -15.76
N LEU A 144 -12.18 6.06 -16.58
CA LEU A 144 -12.07 6.34 -18.01
C LEU A 144 -12.86 5.34 -18.87
N ASN A 145 -13.68 4.47 -18.26
CA ASN A 145 -14.44 3.42 -18.94
C ASN A 145 -13.57 2.49 -19.82
N ARG A 146 -12.43 2.04 -19.27
CA ARG A 146 -11.48 1.11 -19.89
C ARG A 146 -11.51 -0.24 -19.16
N PRO A 147 -12.47 -1.13 -19.49
CA PRO A 147 -12.66 -2.39 -18.75
C PRO A 147 -11.42 -3.28 -18.75
N GLN A 148 -10.61 -3.25 -19.82
CA GLN A 148 -9.37 -4.03 -19.92
C GLN A 148 -8.36 -3.72 -18.82
N TYR A 149 -8.37 -2.51 -18.24
CA TYR A 149 -7.50 -2.15 -17.11
C TYR A 149 -7.98 -2.81 -15.81
N VAL A 150 -9.29 -2.95 -15.66
CA VAL A 150 -9.91 -3.60 -14.49
C VAL A 150 -9.75 -5.11 -14.58
N GLU A 151 -9.82 -5.67 -15.78
CA GLU A 151 -9.54 -7.08 -16.05
C GLU A 151 -8.07 -7.42 -15.76
N GLU A 152 -7.12 -6.61 -16.24
CA GLU A 152 -5.70 -6.77 -15.90
C GLU A 152 -5.47 -6.66 -14.40
N ALA A 153 -6.07 -5.66 -13.75
CA ALA A 153 -5.95 -5.52 -12.31
C ALA A 153 -6.49 -6.74 -11.56
N THR A 154 -7.66 -7.26 -11.97
CA THR A 154 -8.23 -8.49 -11.41
C THR A 154 -7.28 -9.67 -11.57
N TYR A 155 -6.68 -9.83 -12.75
CA TYR A 155 -5.69 -10.88 -13.00
C TYR A 155 -4.47 -10.74 -12.10
N GLN A 156 -3.94 -9.53 -11.92
CA GLN A 156 -2.81 -9.29 -11.03
C GLN A 156 -3.12 -9.67 -9.58
N PHE A 157 -4.31 -9.35 -9.06
CA PHE A 157 -4.71 -9.81 -7.72
C PHE A 157 -4.67 -11.34 -7.61
N LEU A 158 -5.23 -12.07 -8.58
CA LEU A 158 -5.25 -13.54 -8.57
C LEU A 158 -3.84 -14.14 -8.66
N LEU A 159 -2.98 -13.59 -9.53
CA LEU A 159 -1.63 -14.10 -9.71
C LEU A 159 -0.71 -13.79 -8.52
N HIS A 160 -0.88 -12.63 -7.87
CA HIS A 160 -0.17 -12.32 -6.62
C HIS A 160 -0.61 -13.26 -5.49
N VAL A 161 -1.91 -13.57 -5.36
CA VAL A 161 -2.37 -14.60 -4.40
C VAL A 161 -1.68 -15.94 -4.69
N GLN A 162 -1.67 -16.39 -5.95
CA GLN A 162 -1.07 -17.66 -6.33
C GLN A 162 0.39 -17.79 -5.89
N ASN A 163 1.17 -16.72 -6.04
CA ASN A 163 2.63 -16.78 -5.90
C ASN A 163 3.13 -16.33 -4.52
N LEU A 164 2.36 -15.51 -3.79
CA LEU A 164 2.80 -14.88 -2.54
C LEU A 164 2.04 -15.37 -1.31
N MET A 165 0.78 -15.80 -1.44
CA MET A 165 0.01 -16.25 -0.28
C MET A 165 0.51 -17.62 0.20
N ASP A 166 0.85 -17.70 1.48
CA ASP A 166 1.17 -18.95 2.14
C ASP A 166 -0.09 -19.64 2.65
N ARG A 167 -0.40 -20.80 2.05
CA ARG A 167 -1.61 -21.57 2.37
C ARG A 167 -1.56 -22.23 3.76
N GLU A 168 -0.39 -22.37 4.34
CA GLU A 168 -0.22 -22.98 5.67
C GLU A 168 -0.64 -22.02 6.78
N SER A 169 -0.20 -20.76 6.71
CA SER A 169 -0.50 -19.74 7.72
C SER A 169 -1.66 -18.82 7.36
N GLY A 170 -2.00 -18.64 6.08
CA GLY A 170 -2.92 -17.58 5.62
C GLY A 170 -2.25 -16.20 5.47
N LEU A 171 -0.97 -16.07 5.84
CA LEU A 171 -0.15 -14.88 5.64
C LEU A 171 0.53 -14.92 4.27
N TRP A 172 1.30 -13.89 3.95
CA TRP A 172 1.94 -13.70 2.65
C TRP A 172 3.46 -13.61 2.78
N PHE A 173 4.17 -14.20 1.84
CA PHE A 173 5.60 -13.95 1.66
C PHE A 173 5.81 -12.60 0.96
N HIS A 174 6.88 -11.89 1.35
CA HIS A 174 7.19 -10.57 0.79
C HIS A 174 7.36 -10.60 -0.76
N GLY A 175 7.96 -11.66 -1.29
CA GLY A 175 8.22 -11.74 -2.72
C GLY A 175 8.24 -13.15 -3.29
N TRP A 176 8.17 -13.20 -4.61
CA TRP A 176 8.28 -14.39 -5.44
C TRP A 176 9.25 -14.12 -6.58
N SER A 177 10.08 -15.11 -6.91
CA SER A 177 10.94 -15.10 -8.09
C SER A 177 10.60 -16.28 -8.99
N TYR A 178 10.31 -16.03 -10.26
CA TYR A 178 10.22 -17.10 -11.26
C TYR A 178 11.58 -17.65 -11.66
N GLU A 179 12.66 -16.91 -11.42
CA GLU A 179 14.00 -17.48 -11.42
C GLU A 179 14.19 -18.30 -10.15
N GLY A 180 14.40 -19.60 -10.31
CA GLY A 180 14.52 -20.54 -9.19
C GLY A 180 13.20 -20.93 -8.51
N GLN A 181 12.07 -20.29 -8.86
CA GLN A 181 10.72 -20.63 -8.35
C GLN A 181 10.65 -20.67 -6.82
N HIS A 182 11.03 -19.57 -6.18
CA HIS A 182 11.11 -19.50 -4.72
C HIS A 182 10.61 -18.16 -4.16
N ASN A 183 10.25 -18.15 -2.87
CA ASN A 183 9.81 -16.97 -2.14
C ASN A 183 10.93 -16.34 -1.29
N PHE A 184 12.15 -16.23 -1.83
CA PHE A 184 13.33 -15.68 -1.11
C PHE A 184 13.49 -16.27 0.31
N ALA A 185 13.54 -15.40 1.33
CA ALA A 185 13.62 -15.76 2.75
C ALA A 185 12.37 -16.46 3.30
N ARG A 186 11.28 -16.56 2.52
CA ARG A 186 9.94 -16.97 2.97
C ARG A 186 9.47 -16.13 4.16
N ALA A 187 9.78 -14.84 4.14
CA ALA A 187 9.48 -13.91 5.21
C ALA A 187 8.01 -13.47 5.17
N ARG A 188 7.29 -13.72 6.27
CA ARG A 188 5.93 -13.19 6.51
C ARG A 188 6.03 -11.78 7.10
N TRP A 189 6.62 -10.89 6.31
CA TRP A 189 6.95 -9.54 6.72
C TRP A 189 5.70 -8.68 6.89
N ALA A 190 5.62 -7.95 8.01
CA ALA A 190 4.41 -7.31 8.46
C ALA A 190 3.94 -6.16 7.56
N ARG A 191 4.81 -5.21 7.20
CA ARG A 191 4.39 -4.09 6.34
C ARG A 191 3.99 -4.58 4.96
N GLY A 192 4.73 -5.54 4.43
CA GLY A 192 4.37 -6.28 3.22
C GLY A 192 2.95 -6.86 3.27
N ASN A 193 2.67 -7.66 4.30
CA ASN A 193 1.33 -8.22 4.55
C ASN A 193 0.25 -7.14 4.68
N SER A 194 0.57 -6.00 5.29
CA SER A 194 -0.39 -4.92 5.52
C SER A 194 -0.87 -4.29 4.22
N TRP A 195 -0.06 -4.26 3.16
CA TRP A 195 -0.48 -3.77 1.86
C TRP A 195 -1.63 -4.59 1.26
N LEU A 196 -1.64 -5.91 1.45
CA LEU A 196 -2.74 -6.77 1.00
C LEU A 196 -4.01 -6.53 1.82
N THR A 197 -3.85 -6.37 3.14
CA THR A 197 -4.97 -6.10 4.04
C THR A 197 -5.62 -4.75 3.71
N MET A 198 -4.86 -3.78 3.21
CA MET A 198 -5.36 -2.50 2.71
C MET A 198 -5.96 -2.61 1.30
N ALA A 199 -5.23 -3.20 0.35
CA ALA A 199 -5.56 -3.18 -1.07
C ALA A 199 -6.77 -4.05 -1.43
N ILE A 200 -6.95 -5.21 -0.79
CA ILE A 200 -8.05 -6.13 -1.13
C ILE A 200 -9.43 -5.49 -0.83
N PRO A 201 -9.71 -4.93 0.37
CA PRO A 201 -10.95 -4.21 0.63
C PRO A 201 -11.18 -3.00 -0.28
N ASP A 202 -10.11 -2.27 -0.65
CA ASP A 202 -10.19 -1.13 -1.57
C ASP A 202 -10.54 -1.55 -2.99
N PHE A 203 -9.88 -2.59 -3.48
CA PHE A 203 -10.17 -3.15 -4.78
C PHE A 203 -11.59 -3.69 -4.86
N LEU A 204 -12.04 -4.48 -3.87
CA LEU A 204 -13.39 -5.03 -3.82
C LEU A 204 -14.49 -3.96 -3.83
N GLU A 205 -14.28 -2.85 -3.11
CA GLU A 205 -15.21 -1.72 -3.13
C GLU A 205 -15.21 -1.01 -4.48
N LEU A 206 -14.04 -0.85 -5.11
CA LEU A 206 -13.88 -0.16 -6.38
C LEU A 206 -14.51 -0.93 -7.56
N VAL A 207 -14.30 -2.25 -7.63
CA VAL A 207 -14.82 -3.05 -8.74
C VAL A 207 -16.32 -3.34 -8.61
N ASP A 208 -16.84 -3.29 -7.39
CA ASP A 208 -18.26 -3.49 -7.05
C ASP A 208 -18.89 -4.71 -7.74
N LEU A 209 -18.21 -5.84 -7.66
CA LEU A 209 -18.66 -7.09 -8.26
C LEU A 209 -19.93 -7.61 -7.55
N PRO A 210 -20.83 -8.33 -8.27
CA PRO A 210 -21.99 -8.97 -7.67
C PRO A 210 -21.60 -9.91 -6.52
N GLU A 211 -22.47 -10.05 -5.52
CA GLU A 211 -22.19 -10.79 -4.28
C GLU A 211 -21.69 -12.22 -4.53
N HIS A 212 -22.26 -12.89 -5.54
CA HIS A 212 -21.94 -14.26 -5.91
C HIS A 212 -20.85 -14.41 -6.98
N SER A 213 -20.21 -13.31 -7.40
CA SER A 213 -19.05 -13.36 -8.29
C SER A 213 -17.95 -14.25 -7.68
N ALA A 214 -17.42 -15.18 -8.47
CA ALA A 214 -16.38 -16.10 -8.02
C ALA A 214 -15.12 -15.36 -7.57
N VAL A 215 -14.70 -14.33 -8.32
CA VAL A 215 -13.56 -13.48 -7.97
C VAL A 215 -13.79 -12.77 -6.65
N ARG A 216 -14.96 -12.15 -6.46
CA ARG A 216 -15.32 -11.49 -5.20
C ARG A 216 -15.23 -12.45 -4.03
N ARG A 217 -15.87 -13.62 -4.15
CA ARG A 217 -15.89 -14.64 -3.08
C ARG A 217 -14.49 -15.15 -2.76
N TYR A 218 -13.66 -15.37 -3.78
CA TYR A 218 -12.29 -15.82 -3.60
C TYR A 218 -11.42 -14.78 -2.88
N LEU A 219 -11.47 -13.51 -3.30
CA LEU A 219 -10.72 -12.44 -2.63
C LEU A 219 -11.20 -12.17 -1.21
N LEU A 220 -12.51 -12.32 -0.94
CA LEU A 220 -13.04 -12.28 0.42
C LEU A 220 -12.51 -13.44 1.28
N GLN A 221 -12.40 -14.64 0.73
CA GLN A 221 -11.81 -15.79 1.43
C GLN A 221 -10.33 -15.54 1.76
N VAL A 222 -9.57 -15.04 0.79
CA VAL A 222 -8.16 -14.67 0.96
C VAL A 222 -7.99 -13.63 2.07
N LEU A 223 -8.79 -12.54 2.02
CA LEU A 223 -8.78 -11.49 3.03
C LEU A 223 -9.15 -12.04 4.42
N ASN A 224 -10.19 -12.86 4.52
CA ASN A 224 -10.62 -13.44 5.79
C ASN A 224 -9.57 -14.40 6.38
N ALA A 225 -8.88 -15.18 5.53
CA ALA A 225 -7.79 -16.05 5.99
C ALA A 225 -6.60 -15.24 6.53
N GLN A 226 -6.22 -14.15 5.86
CA GLN A 226 -5.16 -13.27 6.34
C GLN A 226 -5.56 -12.59 7.66
N ILE A 227 -6.77 -12.04 7.75
CA ILE A 227 -7.25 -11.37 8.98
C ILE A 227 -7.36 -12.35 10.16
N ALA A 228 -7.78 -13.59 9.92
CA ALA A 228 -7.78 -14.63 10.94
C ALA A 228 -6.36 -14.89 11.49
N ALA A 229 -5.38 -15.08 10.60
CA ALA A 229 -3.99 -15.30 10.97
C ALA A 229 -3.39 -14.10 11.73
N LEU A 230 -3.70 -12.88 11.29
CA LEU A 230 -3.29 -11.65 11.99
C LEU A 230 -3.90 -11.55 13.39
N ALA A 231 -5.16 -11.95 13.57
CA ALA A 231 -5.81 -11.96 14.88
C ALA A 231 -5.11 -12.91 15.87
N GLU A 232 -4.58 -14.04 15.39
CA GLU A 232 -3.87 -15.03 16.21
C GLU A 232 -2.49 -14.52 16.67
N CYS A 233 -1.78 -13.76 15.84
CA CYS A 233 -0.43 -13.27 16.14
C CYS A 233 -0.36 -11.80 16.64
N GLN A 234 -1.50 -11.19 17.01
CA GLN A 234 -1.50 -9.82 17.53
C GLN A 234 -0.91 -9.75 18.95
N HIS A 235 0.14 -8.95 19.13
CA HIS A 235 0.78 -8.74 20.42
C HIS A 235 -0.18 -8.09 21.44
N GLU A 236 0.09 -8.23 22.75
CA GLU A 236 -0.75 -7.67 23.83
C GLU A 236 -0.90 -6.14 23.77
N SER A 237 0.11 -5.43 23.27
CA SER A 237 0.05 -3.98 23.02
C SER A 237 -0.89 -3.58 21.88
N GLY A 238 -1.33 -4.54 21.07
CA GLY A 238 -2.13 -4.31 19.86
C GLY A 238 -1.33 -4.15 18.57
N LEU A 239 0.00 -4.02 18.65
CA LEU A 239 0.89 -4.03 17.50
C LEU A 239 1.14 -5.46 16.98
N TRP A 240 1.79 -5.56 15.83
CA TRP A 240 2.35 -6.80 15.30
C TRP A 240 3.87 -6.75 15.26
N HIS A 241 4.47 -7.94 15.33
CA HIS A 241 5.89 -8.17 15.11
C HIS A 241 6.25 -7.98 13.62
N THR A 242 7.44 -7.48 13.31
CA THR A 242 7.89 -7.21 11.92
C THR A 242 7.95 -8.47 11.07
N LEU A 243 8.26 -9.62 11.68
CA LEU A 243 8.00 -10.95 11.14
C LEU A 243 6.82 -11.52 11.92
N LEU A 244 5.69 -11.70 11.25
CA LEU A 244 4.39 -11.95 11.90
C LEU A 244 4.35 -13.27 12.69
N ASP A 245 5.16 -14.24 12.31
CA ASP A 245 5.31 -15.56 12.90
C ASP A 245 6.55 -15.69 13.79
N ASP A 246 7.21 -14.57 14.12
CA ASP A 246 8.40 -14.52 14.98
C ASP A 246 8.21 -13.50 16.13
N PRO A 247 7.80 -13.98 17.32
CA PRO A 247 7.56 -13.11 18.48
C PRO A 247 8.84 -12.50 19.05
N ASP A 248 10.04 -12.96 18.66
CA ASP A 248 11.30 -12.37 19.09
C ASP A 248 11.71 -11.16 18.22
N SER A 249 11.05 -10.97 17.07
CA SER A 249 11.26 -9.81 16.21
C SER A 249 10.59 -8.54 16.79
N TYR A 250 11.06 -7.35 16.44
CA TYR A 250 10.53 -6.11 17.04
C TYR A 250 9.08 -5.81 16.60
N LEU A 251 8.32 -5.09 17.43
CA LEU A 251 6.99 -4.58 17.09
C LEU A 251 7.06 -3.40 16.12
N GLU A 252 6.22 -3.41 15.09
CA GLU A 252 6.28 -2.48 13.96
C GLU A 252 4.94 -1.75 13.77
N ALA A 253 4.96 -0.43 13.92
CA ALA A 253 3.75 0.39 13.98
C ALA A 253 3.15 0.72 12.61
N SER A 254 3.95 0.83 11.54
CA SER A 254 3.42 1.18 10.21
C SER A 254 2.57 0.04 9.64
N ALA A 255 3.05 -1.20 9.74
CA ALA A 255 2.30 -2.41 9.42
C ALA A 255 1.02 -2.51 10.25
N THR A 256 1.12 -2.26 11.56
CA THR A 256 -0.03 -2.22 12.47
C THR A 256 -1.09 -1.23 12.00
N ALA A 257 -0.70 -0.04 11.52
CA ALA A 257 -1.63 0.94 10.99
C ALA A 257 -2.30 0.44 9.69
N GLY A 258 -1.55 -0.19 8.80
CA GLY A 258 -2.09 -0.81 7.58
C GLY A 258 -3.10 -1.93 7.88
N PHE A 259 -2.78 -2.81 8.83
CA PHE A 259 -3.71 -3.85 9.31
C PHE A 259 -4.97 -3.23 9.93
N ALA A 260 -4.83 -2.22 10.77
CA ALA A 260 -5.95 -1.54 11.37
C ALA A 260 -6.89 -0.94 10.31
N TYR A 261 -6.35 -0.21 9.33
CA TYR A 261 -7.14 0.31 8.19
C TYR A 261 -7.90 -0.81 7.48
N GLY A 262 -7.18 -1.85 7.06
CA GLY A 262 -7.72 -2.94 6.26
C GLY A 262 -8.83 -3.71 6.99
N ILE A 263 -8.62 -4.03 8.27
CA ILE A 263 -9.59 -4.74 9.11
C ILE A 263 -10.82 -3.85 9.37
N LEU A 264 -10.63 -2.57 9.73
CA LEU A 264 -11.75 -1.64 9.95
C LEU A 264 -12.63 -1.53 8.69
N LYS A 265 -11.99 -1.36 7.53
CA LYS A 265 -12.67 -1.26 6.25
C LYS A 265 -13.39 -2.55 5.89
N ALA A 266 -12.73 -3.69 6.04
CA ALA A 266 -13.33 -5.00 5.78
C ALA A 266 -14.57 -5.25 6.65
N VAL A 267 -14.54 -4.87 7.92
CA VAL A 267 -15.70 -4.94 8.81
C VAL A 267 -16.80 -3.98 8.35
N ARG A 268 -16.48 -2.70 8.12
CA ARG A 268 -17.47 -1.68 7.68
C ARG A 268 -18.20 -2.11 6.41
N LYS A 269 -17.46 -2.67 5.46
CA LYS A 269 -18.00 -3.18 4.19
C LYS A 269 -18.66 -4.56 4.32
N ARG A 270 -18.69 -5.15 5.51
CA ARG A 270 -19.24 -6.49 5.81
C ARG A 270 -18.59 -7.60 4.98
N TYR A 271 -17.32 -7.44 4.68
CA TYR A 271 -16.49 -8.43 4.00
C TYR A 271 -16.03 -9.54 4.94
N VAL A 272 -15.85 -9.19 6.22
CA VAL A 272 -15.49 -10.13 7.30
C VAL A 272 -16.42 -9.96 8.50
N SER A 273 -16.35 -10.94 9.42
CA SER A 273 -17.13 -10.95 10.66
C SER A 273 -16.84 -9.72 11.53
N ARG A 274 -17.87 -9.24 12.23
CA ARG A 274 -17.75 -8.12 13.18
C ARG A 274 -16.88 -8.46 14.39
N GLU A 275 -16.58 -9.73 14.66
CA GLU A 275 -15.69 -10.10 15.77
C GLU A 275 -14.29 -9.48 15.64
N TYR A 276 -13.83 -9.24 14.40
CA TYR A 276 -12.55 -8.59 14.12
C TYR A 276 -12.53 -7.09 14.45
N GLU A 277 -13.66 -6.48 14.81
CA GLU A 277 -13.68 -5.12 15.39
C GLU A 277 -12.78 -5.02 16.62
N ARG A 278 -12.71 -6.08 17.42
CA ARG A 278 -11.89 -6.10 18.64
C ARG A 278 -10.38 -6.08 18.31
N VAL A 279 -9.98 -6.76 17.25
CA VAL A 279 -8.60 -6.80 16.75
C VAL A 279 -8.19 -5.42 16.27
N ALA A 280 -9.02 -4.79 15.44
CA ALA A 280 -8.80 -3.43 14.95
C ALA A 280 -8.79 -2.39 16.08
N GLU A 281 -9.72 -2.47 17.04
CA GLU A 281 -9.79 -1.57 18.19
C GLU A 281 -8.50 -1.63 19.04
N LYS A 282 -8.00 -2.85 19.29
CA LYS A 282 -6.72 -3.04 20.01
C LYS A 282 -5.55 -2.45 19.23
N ALA A 283 -5.51 -2.64 17.92
CA ALA A 283 -4.51 -2.04 17.04
C ALA A 283 -4.55 -0.51 17.09
N MET A 284 -5.74 0.10 17.01
CA MET A 284 -5.91 1.55 17.08
C MET A 284 -5.39 2.15 18.39
N ARG A 285 -5.63 1.47 19.53
CA ARG A 285 -5.06 1.89 20.81
C ARG A 285 -3.53 1.86 20.80
N GLY A 286 -2.96 0.79 20.25
CA GLY A 286 -1.51 0.66 20.08
C GLY A 286 -0.92 1.76 19.18
N ILE A 287 -1.60 2.09 18.06
CA ILE A 287 -1.18 3.17 17.16
C ILE A 287 -1.23 4.53 17.86
N VAL A 288 -2.33 4.86 18.54
CA VAL A 288 -2.46 6.15 19.26
C VAL A 288 -1.38 6.31 20.33
N GLN A 289 -1.05 5.23 21.05
CA GLN A 289 0.04 5.23 22.04
C GLN A 289 1.43 5.44 21.43
N ASN A 290 1.61 5.11 20.15
CA ASN A 290 2.88 5.27 19.43
C ASN A 290 2.97 6.55 18.60
N ILE A 291 2.02 7.49 18.76
CA ILE A 291 2.11 8.80 18.12
C ILE A 291 2.68 9.80 19.12
N SER A 292 3.81 10.38 18.76
CA SER A 292 4.47 11.39 19.59
C SER A 292 3.65 12.69 19.63
N SER A 293 3.99 13.56 20.58
CA SER A 293 3.42 14.92 20.65
C SER A 293 3.66 15.78 19.41
N GLN A 294 4.57 15.38 18.52
CA GLN A 294 4.90 16.05 17.26
C GLN A 294 4.13 15.45 16.07
N GLY A 295 3.30 14.44 16.29
CA GLY A 295 2.58 13.72 15.23
C GLY A 295 3.41 12.66 14.51
N GLU A 296 4.57 12.27 15.05
CA GLU A 296 5.40 11.20 14.50
C GLU A 296 4.89 9.84 14.98
N LEU A 297 4.70 8.91 14.05
CA LEU A 297 4.46 7.50 14.38
C LEU A 297 5.80 6.82 14.71
N LEU A 298 6.00 6.58 15.99
CA LEU A 298 7.15 5.86 16.55
C LEU A 298 7.08 4.37 16.18
N GLN A 299 8.12 3.59 16.53
CA GLN A 299 8.20 2.15 16.23
C GLN A 299 8.00 1.81 14.74
N THR A 300 8.34 2.74 13.84
CA THR A 300 8.30 2.52 12.39
C THR A 300 9.66 2.04 11.91
N SER A 301 9.69 0.96 11.15
CA SER A 301 10.91 0.43 10.53
C SER A 301 11.28 1.21 9.26
N PHE A 302 12.57 1.26 8.93
CA PHE A 302 13.11 1.91 7.74
C PHE A 302 12.71 1.21 6.43
N GLY A 303 13.02 1.82 5.28
CA GLY A 303 12.73 1.26 3.96
C GLY A 303 13.35 -0.13 3.83
N THR A 304 12.57 -1.09 3.32
CA THR A 304 12.92 -2.51 3.35
C THR A 304 12.73 -3.09 1.95
N GLY A 305 13.82 -3.54 1.33
CA GLY A 305 13.76 -4.30 0.07
C GLY A 305 13.62 -5.80 0.31
N MET A 306 13.84 -6.61 -0.73
CA MET A 306 13.75 -8.07 -0.62
C MET A 306 14.92 -8.67 0.16
N GLY A 307 14.63 -9.24 1.32
CA GLY A 307 15.62 -9.94 2.14
C GLY A 307 15.89 -11.38 1.68
N SER A 308 17.16 -11.80 1.70
CA SER A 308 17.59 -13.17 1.38
C SER A 308 17.49 -14.14 2.57
N ASN A 309 17.35 -13.62 3.80
CA ASN A 309 17.12 -14.39 5.02
C ASN A 309 16.23 -13.62 6.01
N LEU A 310 15.79 -14.26 7.09
CA LEU A 310 14.93 -13.63 8.10
C LEU A 310 15.66 -12.58 8.96
N ASP A 311 16.96 -12.75 9.20
CA ASP A 311 17.76 -11.81 10.00
C ASP A 311 17.82 -10.41 9.35
N PHE A 312 17.80 -10.33 8.02
CA PHE A 312 17.66 -9.07 7.30
C PHE A 312 16.47 -8.24 7.81
N TYR A 313 15.29 -8.87 7.96
CA TYR A 313 14.07 -8.19 8.42
C TYR A 313 14.14 -7.83 9.90
N ARG A 314 14.71 -8.72 10.73
CA ARG A 314 14.91 -8.49 12.18
C ARG A 314 15.82 -7.30 12.47
N GLN A 315 16.75 -6.99 11.57
CA GLN A 315 17.79 -5.99 11.77
C GLN A 315 17.47 -4.63 11.14
N ILE A 316 16.31 -4.48 10.48
CA ILE A 316 15.93 -3.19 9.89
C ILE A 316 15.82 -2.12 10.99
N PRO A 317 16.51 -0.97 10.87
CA PRO A 317 16.47 0.08 11.87
C PRO A 317 15.06 0.67 12.04
N LEU A 318 14.75 1.11 13.26
CA LEU A 318 13.55 1.89 13.54
C LEU A 318 13.85 3.39 13.41
N THR A 319 13.05 4.10 12.61
CA THR A 319 13.16 5.55 12.42
C THR A 319 11.85 6.13 11.90
N SER A 320 11.64 7.43 12.13
CA SER A 320 10.55 8.18 11.50
C SER A 320 10.59 8.06 9.98
N MET A 321 9.47 7.68 9.38
CA MET A 321 9.33 7.51 7.94
C MET A 321 7.98 8.02 7.44
N PRO A 322 7.92 8.65 6.24
CA PRO A 322 6.68 9.23 5.73
C PRO A 322 5.52 8.25 5.62
N TYR A 323 5.79 6.99 5.25
CA TYR A 323 4.75 5.96 5.18
C TYR A 323 4.16 5.60 6.54
N GLY A 324 4.91 5.75 7.64
CA GLY A 324 4.35 5.58 8.98
C GLY A 324 3.26 6.60 9.26
N GLN A 325 3.51 7.88 8.94
CA GLN A 325 2.50 8.93 9.08
C GLN A 325 1.34 8.74 8.10
N ALA A 326 1.63 8.39 6.85
CA ALA A 326 0.61 8.14 5.84
C ALA A 326 -0.36 7.01 6.22
N MET A 327 0.16 5.89 6.71
CA MET A 327 -0.64 4.74 7.15
C MET A 327 -1.42 5.06 8.43
N ALA A 328 -0.86 5.87 9.34
CA ALA A 328 -1.57 6.37 10.51
C ALA A 328 -2.77 7.26 10.13
N ILE A 329 -2.59 8.16 9.15
CA ILE A 329 -3.69 9.00 8.62
C ILE A 329 -4.81 8.10 8.06
N LEU A 330 -4.45 7.10 7.25
CA LEU A 330 -5.41 6.16 6.67
C LEU A 330 -6.23 5.43 7.75
N CYS A 331 -5.56 4.80 8.72
CA CYS A 331 -6.28 4.01 9.72
C CYS A 331 -7.12 4.88 10.65
N MET A 332 -6.65 6.07 11.04
CA MET A 332 -7.46 7.01 11.82
C MET A 332 -8.66 7.51 11.07
N THR A 333 -8.51 7.84 9.79
CA THR A 333 -9.62 8.29 8.95
C THR A 333 -10.69 7.21 8.84
N GLU A 334 -10.30 5.97 8.58
CA GLU A 334 -11.24 4.86 8.57
C GLU A 334 -11.87 4.63 9.95
N TYR A 335 -11.12 4.80 11.05
CA TYR A 335 -11.65 4.70 12.41
C TYR A 335 -12.67 5.80 12.74
N LEU A 336 -12.51 7.01 12.21
CA LEU A 336 -13.47 8.12 12.37
C LEU A 336 -14.87 7.76 11.83
N ARG A 337 -14.98 6.83 10.87
CA ARG A 337 -16.27 6.36 10.34
C ARG A 337 -17.17 5.72 11.42
N ARG A 338 -16.62 5.32 12.57
CA ARG A 338 -17.37 4.72 13.69
C ARG A 338 -18.11 5.73 14.58
N TYR A 339 -17.87 7.02 14.37
CA TYR A 339 -18.46 8.11 15.16
C TYR A 339 -19.70 8.74 14.49
N PHE A 340 -20.16 8.17 13.38
CA PHE A 340 -21.37 8.51 12.65
C PHE A 340 -22.29 7.29 12.62
#